data_AF-H1Y649-F1
#
_entry.id   AF-H1Y649-F1
#
_cell.length_a   1.000
_cell.length_b   1.000
_cell.length_c   1.000
_cell.angle_alpha   90.00
_cell.angle_beta   90.00
_cell.angle_gamma   90.00
#
_symmetry.space_group_name_H-M   'P 1'
#
loop_
_entity.id
_entity.type
_entity.pdbx_description
1 polymer ?
#
loop_
_entity_poly.entity_id
_entity_poly.type
_entity_poly.pdbx_seq_one_letter_code
_entity_poly.pdbx_strand_id
1 'polypeptide(L)'
;MEILQANMLNIIREKCSSGWSLEVFGDHIIVNVLRKEDNFRPVFALVKQTITRCVKEHFPERNDDVLFEVRNGSWNCSFKIVKTLFGR
;
A
#
# COMPACT_ATOMS: atom_id res chain seq x y z
N MET A 1 -3.30 1.18 19.08
CA MET A 1 -2.81 0.56 17.82
C MET A 1 -3.05 1.46 16.59
N GLU A 2 -3.91 2.47 16.65
CA GLU A 2 -4.24 3.38 15.51
C GLU A 2 -3.11 4.34 15.06
N ILE A 3 -2.19 4.72 15.96
CA ILE A 3 -1.15 5.73 15.67
C ILE A 3 -0.20 5.26 14.55
N LEU A 4 0.05 3.95 14.45
CA LEU A 4 1.04 3.41 13.53
C LEU A 4 0.54 3.40 12.07
N GLN A 5 -0.73 3.02 11.86
CA GLN A 5 -1.35 3.00 10.54
C GLN A 5 -1.58 4.41 10.01
N ALA A 6 -2.02 5.33 10.88
CA ALA A 6 -2.16 6.75 10.53
C ALA A 6 -0.81 7.36 10.11
N ASN A 7 0.28 7.05 10.83
CA ASN A 7 1.61 7.52 10.47
C ASN A 7 2.11 6.90 9.14
N MET A 8 1.90 5.59 8.95
CA MET A 8 2.23 4.91 7.70
C MET A 8 1.46 5.49 6.51
N LEU A 9 0.17 5.79 6.69
CA LEU A 9 -0.66 6.41 5.66
C LEU A 9 -0.15 7.82 5.31
N ASN A 10 0.23 8.63 6.30
CA ASN A 10 0.81 9.95 6.05
C ASN A 10 2.11 9.86 5.24
N ILE A 11 3.02 8.95 5.60
CA ILE A 11 4.27 8.76 4.85
C ILE A 11 3.99 8.30 3.41
N ILE A 12 3.10 7.33 3.21
CA ILE A 12 2.74 6.87 1.86
C ILE A 12 2.11 8.03 1.05
N ARG A 13 1.25 8.83 1.68
CA ARG A 13 0.62 10.00 1.06
C ARG A 13 1.65 11.05 0.65
N GLU A 14 2.58 11.39 1.54
CA GLU A 14 3.57 12.45 1.32
C GLU A 14 4.69 12.04 0.36
N LYS A 15 5.14 10.78 0.44
CA LYS A 15 6.37 10.34 -0.25
C LYS A 15 6.12 9.51 -1.49
N CYS A 16 4.95 8.87 -1.61
CA CYS A 16 4.77 7.75 -2.52
C CYS A 16 3.52 7.83 -3.40
N SER A 17 2.54 8.70 -3.07
CA SER A 17 1.24 8.71 -3.72
C SER A 17 0.63 10.12 -3.83
N SER A 18 1.06 10.90 -4.80
CA SER A 18 0.36 12.16 -5.16
C SER A 18 -0.90 11.92 -5.99
N GLY A 19 -1.11 10.72 -6.53
CA GLY A 19 -2.19 10.40 -7.48
C GLY A 19 -3.24 9.39 -7.01
N TRP A 20 -3.15 8.87 -5.77
CA TRP A 20 -4.13 7.92 -5.22
C TRP A 20 -4.81 8.48 -3.97
N SER A 21 -6.07 8.12 -3.76
CA SER A 21 -6.73 8.34 -2.48
C SER A 21 -6.41 7.17 -1.54
N LEU A 22 -6.03 7.50 -0.30
CA LEU A 22 -5.64 6.53 0.72
C LEU A 22 -6.62 6.61 1.89
N GLU A 23 -7.15 5.46 2.30
CA GLU A 23 -8.09 5.30 3.40
C GLU A 23 -7.62 4.19 4.35
N VAL A 24 -7.97 4.28 5.63
CA VAL A 24 -7.79 3.19 6.60
C VAL A 24 -9.16 2.60 6.90
N PHE A 25 -9.28 1.29 6.84
CA PHE A 25 -10.47 0.58 7.29
C PHE A 25 -10.04 -0.63 8.13
N GLY A 26 -10.38 -0.62 9.41
CA GLY A 26 -9.93 -1.65 10.34
C GLY A 26 -8.40 -1.77 10.39
N ASP A 27 -7.88 -2.93 9.99
CA ASP A 27 -6.46 -3.26 10.00
C ASP A 27 -5.74 -3.01 8.66
N HIS A 28 -6.44 -2.52 7.63
CA HIS A 28 -5.90 -2.41 6.28
C HIS A 28 -5.92 -0.98 5.70
N ILE A 29 -4.97 -0.73 4.80
CA ILE A 29 -4.85 0.51 4.03
C ILE A 29 -5.44 0.28 2.64
N ILE A 30 -6.45 1.05 2.28
CA ILE A 30 -7.10 1.02 0.98
C ILE A 30 -6.45 2.09 0.09
N VAL A 31 -6.07 1.70 -1.12
CA VAL A 31 -5.47 2.54 -2.15
C VAL A 31 -6.43 2.63 -3.32
N ASN A 32 -7.18 3.72 -3.38
CA ASN A 32 -8.13 4.02 -4.44
C ASN A 32 -7.41 4.72 -5.59
N VAL A 33 -7.31 4.05 -6.74
CA VAL A 33 -6.75 4.61 -7.97
C VAL A 33 -7.79 5.53 -8.61
N LEU A 34 -7.47 6.83 -8.73
CA LEU A 34 -8.42 7.87 -9.12
C LEU A 34 -8.84 7.81 -10.60
N ARG A 35 -7.99 7.25 -11.47
CA ARG A 35 -8.32 7.03 -12.88
C ARG A 35 -8.65 5.57 -13.09
N LYS A 36 -9.84 5.32 -13.62
CA LYS A 36 -10.26 3.98 -14.00
C LYS A 36 -9.41 3.54 -15.19
N GLU A 37 -8.47 2.65 -14.93
CA GLU A 37 -7.62 2.06 -15.96
C GLU A 37 -8.28 0.76 -16.45
N ASP A 38 -8.31 0.56 -17.77
CA ASP A 38 -8.94 -0.62 -18.38
C ASP A 38 -8.21 -1.92 -18.02
N ASN A 39 -6.92 -1.83 -17.69
CA ASN A 39 -6.12 -2.97 -17.27
C ASN A 39 -5.66 -2.84 -15.82
N PHE A 40 -6.31 -3.58 -14.93
CA PHE A 40 -6.04 -3.55 -13.50
C PHE A 40 -4.67 -4.15 -13.11
N ARG A 41 -4.19 -5.17 -13.84
CA ARG A 41 -2.94 -5.88 -13.52
C ARG A 41 -1.70 -4.98 -13.46
N PRO A 42 -1.39 -4.15 -14.48
CA PRO A 42 -0.21 -3.28 -14.44
C PRO A 42 -0.33 -2.21 -13.35
N VAL A 43 -1.53 -1.69 -13.12
CA VAL A 43 -1.81 -0.74 -12.03
C VAL A 43 -1.54 -1.37 -10.67
N PHE A 44 -2.09 -2.56 -10.42
CA PHE A 44 -1.86 -3.30 -9.20
C PHE A 44 -0.37 -3.58 -8.97
N ALA A 45 0.35 -4.02 -10.00
CA ALA A 45 1.79 -4.28 -9.91
C ALA A 45 2.58 -3.01 -9.56
N LEU A 46 2.26 -1.88 -10.20
CA LEU A 46 2.89 -0.58 -9.95
C LEU A 46 2.64 -0.08 -8.52
N VAL A 47 1.38 -0.13 -8.07
CA VAL A 47 0.99 0.28 -6.72
C VAL A 47 1.69 -0.60 -5.69
N LYS A 48 1.64 -1.92 -5.88
CA LYS A 48 2.32 -2.89 -5.00
C LYS A 48 3.81 -2.62 -4.89
N GLN A 49 4.50 -2.43 -6.01
CA GLN A 49 5.94 -2.15 -6.02
C GLN A 49 6.27 -0.82 -5.32
N THR A 50 5.51 0.23 -5.61
CA THR A 50 5.72 1.57 -5.04
C THR A 50 5.53 1.56 -3.53
N ILE A 51 4.42 1.00 -3.05
CA ILE A 51 4.13 0.91 -1.61
C ILE A 51 5.16 0.01 -0.92
N THR A 52 5.48 -1.15 -1.49
CA THR A 52 6.47 -2.06 -0.92
C THR A 52 7.82 -1.37 -0.72
N ARG A 53 8.28 -0.59 -1.71
CA ARG A 53 9.53 0.18 -1.60
C ARG A 53 9.42 1.25 -0.51
N CYS A 54 8.34 2.03 -0.53
CA CYS A 54 8.06 3.11 0.43
C CYS A 54 8.10 2.62 1.88
N VAL A 55 7.40 1.51 2.15
CA VAL A 55 7.30 0.98 3.52
C VAL A 55 8.62 0.33 3.93
N LYS A 56 9.35 -0.34 3.03
CA LYS A 56 10.69 -0.85 3.34
C LYS A 56 11.69 0.26 3.68
N GLU A 57 11.60 1.41 3.03
CA GLU A 57 12.49 2.55 3.24
C GLU A 57 12.20 3.28 4.57
N HIS A 58 10.92 3.48 4.89
CA HIS A 58 10.52 4.28 6.05
C HIS A 58 10.13 3.47 7.30
N PHE A 59 9.81 2.19 7.12
CA PHE A 59 9.42 1.28 8.21
C PHE A 59 10.18 -0.07 8.11
N PRO A 60 11.53 -0.05 8.15
CA PRO A 60 12.34 -1.26 7.94
C PRO A 60 12.09 -2.35 9.01
N GLU A 61 11.65 -1.96 10.21
CA GLU A 61 11.44 -2.89 11.33
C GLU A 61 10.05 -3.55 11.36
N ARG A 62 9.07 -3.00 10.62
CA ARG A 62 7.66 -3.41 10.69
C ARG A 62 7.03 -3.41 9.31
N ASN A 63 6.82 -4.59 8.74
CA ASN A 63 6.17 -4.74 7.44
C ASN A 63 5.04 -5.78 7.40
N ASP A 64 4.97 -6.69 8.37
CA ASP A 64 4.29 -7.98 8.16
C ASP A 64 2.79 -7.94 8.45
N ASP A 65 2.33 -6.95 9.22
CA ASP A 65 0.98 -6.92 9.78
C ASP A 65 -0.01 -6.02 9.01
N VAL A 66 0.46 -5.19 8.08
CA VAL A 66 -0.43 -4.26 7.35
C VAL A 66 -0.88 -4.87 6.03
N LEU A 67 -2.18 -5.03 5.87
CA LEU A 67 -2.80 -5.41 4.61
C LEU A 67 -3.05 -4.16 3.76
N PHE A 68 -2.67 -4.22 2.49
CA PHE A 68 -2.96 -3.19 1.50
C PHE A 68 -4.00 -3.71 0.52
N GLU A 69 -5.05 -2.95 0.26
CA GLU A 69 -6.06 -3.24 -0.76
C GLU A 69 -6.02 -2.18 -1.84
N VAL A 70 -5.75 -2.57 -3.09
CA VAL A 70 -5.76 -1.66 -4.24
C VAL A 70 -7.11 -1.75 -4.92
N ARG A 71 -7.80 -0.62 -5.08
CA ARG A 71 -9.10 -0.50 -5.75
C ARG A 71 -8.97 0.30 -7.04
N ASN A 72 -9.56 -0.22 -8.11
CA ASN A 72 -9.71 0.44 -9.41
C ASN A 72 -11.16 0.21 -9.91
N GLY A 73 -12.06 1.15 -9.59
CA GLY A 73 -13.50 0.97 -9.83
C GLY A 73 -14.04 -0.26 -9.10
N SER A 74 -14.59 -1.22 -9.85
CA SER A 74 -15.15 -2.47 -9.30
C SER A 74 -14.11 -3.55 -9.01
N TRP A 75 -12.83 -3.30 -9.36
CA TRP A 75 -11.76 -4.28 -9.23
C TRP A 75 -10.97 -4.00 -7.97
N ASN A 76 -10.70 -5.04 -7.18
CA ASN A 76 -9.83 -4.95 -6.03
C ASN A 76 -8.85 -6.13 -5.98
N CYS A 77 -7.69 -5.89 -5.38
CA CYS A 77 -6.75 -6.95 -5.03
C CYS A 77 -5.91 -6.48 -3.85
N SER A 78 -5.61 -7.40 -2.95
CA SER A 78 -4.90 -7.11 -1.73
C SER A 78 -3.55 -7.81 -1.66
N PHE A 79 -2.62 -7.22 -0.92
CA PHE A 79 -1.32 -7.80 -0.64
C PHE A 79 -0.84 -7.40 0.75
N LYS A 80 -0.05 -8.27 1.37
CA LYS A 80 0.75 -7.96 2.56
C LYS A 80 2.19 -7.78 2.14
N ILE A 81 2.92 -6.94 2.86
CA ILE A 81 4.36 -6.81 2.68
C ILE A 81 5.02 -7.85 3.59
N VAL A 82 5.35 -9.00 3.04
CA VAL A 82 6.05 -10.03 3.82
C VAL A 82 7.48 -9.53 4.07
N LYS A 83 7.99 -9.63 5.31
CA LYS A 83 9.43 -9.58 5.58
C LYS A 83 10.11 -10.52 4.61
N THR A 84 10.87 -9.95 3.67
CA THR A 84 11.94 -10.71 3.03
C THR A 84 12.89 -11.07 4.17
N LEU A 85 12.73 -12.27 4.72
CA LEU A 85 13.81 -12.93 5.45
C LEU A 85 14.94 -13.02 4.43
N PHE A 86 15.87 -12.08 4.47
CA PHE A 86 17.17 -12.26 3.85
C PHE A 86 17.84 -13.43 4.57
N GLY A 87 17.50 -14.65 4.16
CA GLY A 87 18.33 -15.82 4.37
C GLY A 87 19.44 -15.75 3.33
N ARG A 88 20.63 -15.37 3.82
CA ARG A 88 21.99 -15.57 3.27
C ARG A 88 22.13 -15.79 1.76
#